data_AF-A0AA86J0D8-F1
#
_entry.id   AF-A0AA86J0D8-F1
#
_cell.length_a   1.000
_cell.length_b   1.000
_cell.length_c   1.000
_cell.angle_alpha   90.00
_cell.angle_beta   90.00
_cell.angle_gamma   90.00
#
_symmetry.space_group_name_H-M   'P 1'
#
loop_
_entity.id
_entity.type
_entity.pdbx_description
1 polymer ?
#
loop_
_entity_poly.entity_id
_entity_poly.type
_entity_poly.pdbx_seq_one_letter_code
_entity_poly.pdbx_strand_id
1 'polypeptide(L)'
;MQVVYKSSLYLAENIIMSIRAVTTQPILNVSILLMASIAVQSPNALAQAYEPICQVGVASGYCRAPSVLTTLEALPEPTPLPLPTPVVPAPTVTPSASVSPLSMGNPLDLTPYDFGSFNRPFSLNSLWNIRPKFVTLGTAEIPKSTYYPLIGTGKYSTTAFLAKPTDPAVKVYPLPGTYGVWDPDAEANFPSIDIPHWPADTLPASGTDGHADIVDVENGMIHSFWQLRQTNGRWVAAQYAWSKLDGRGWGDGSHYFQGARASGIASIAGLIRKNEINDGASQYFHALAMSLTYTGMSEYEQFVFPATSGDRTWRENTGRFPTGALLMLPPSFDSSKISNPDLRKVVNTLKTYGAYVVDRNVGTPFYIYVENGSGFNLHKGGWNSAVGNDLQKIRAALRQVIYAKDWVNALGQPVAALAPLNATSMRGPWKPMVKGGAVPVYDSRKQGVTFGKTDKAYWAESASDRSIPRVSWAKPVKGRLYEFKVKATNGGRAYLRFWGNGAEQFNTRALGDGETYRFNWPMVNGVSILGVVSGVGDKTFIQGMLTEVAQ
;
A
#
# COMPACT_ATOMS: atom_id res chain seq x y z
N MET A 1 24.19 -12.56 42.25
CA MET A 1 25.49 -12.33 41.61
C MET A 1 25.38 -12.75 40.16
N GLN A 2 25.58 -11.78 39.26
CA GLN A 2 25.71 -11.86 37.79
C GLN A 2 24.59 -12.51 36.95
N VAL A 3 23.76 -11.59 36.44
CA VAL A 3 22.90 -11.62 35.25
C VAL A 3 23.75 -11.41 33.99
N VAL A 4 23.52 -12.12 32.86
CA VAL A 4 23.59 -11.56 31.49
C VAL A 4 22.67 -12.32 30.52
N TYR A 5 21.93 -11.53 29.74
CA TYR A 5 20.98 -11.81 28.68
C TYR A 5 21.56 -12.53 27.44
N LYS A 6 20.71 -13.34 26.77
CA LYS A 6 20.85 -13.68 25.34
C LYS A 6 19.99 -12.71 24.51
N SER A 7 20.65 -11.81 23.79
CA SER A 7 20.07 -10.99 22.72
C SER A 7 21.17 -10.64 21.73
N SER A 8 21.16 -11.24 20.54
CA SER A 8 21.65 -10.67 19.26
C SER A 8 21.84 -11.76 18.20
N LEU A 9 20.91 -11.84 17.25
CA LEU A 9 21.12 -12.43 15.92
C LEU A 9 20.90 -11.28 14.92
N TYR A 10 21.94 -10.47 14.79
CA TYR A 10 22.16 -9.43 13.78
C TYR A 10 23.68 -9.43 13.52
N LEU A 11 24.08 -9.18 12.27
CA LEU A 11 25.43 -9.30 11.68
C LEU A 11 25.85 -10.72 11.26
N ALA A 12 25.39 -11.14 10.10
CA ALA A 12 26.19 -11.97 9.21
C ALA A 12 25.80 -11.66 7.75
N GLU A 13 26.22 -10.50 7.26
CA GLU A 13 26.34 -10.22 5.81
C GLU A 13 27.04 -8.86 5.63
N ASN A 14 28.32 -8.83 6.00
CA ASN A 14 29.30 -7.83 5.56
C ASN A 14 30.67 -8.35 5.97
N ILE A 15 31.34 -9.09 5.08
CA ILE A 15 32.79 -9.21 4.86
C ILE A 15 32.95 -10.25 3.73
N ILE A 16 32.80 -9.80 2.48
CA ILE A 16 33.50 -10.41 1.34
C ILE A 16 34.05 -9.26 0.52
N MET A 17 35.21 -8.76 0.94
CA MET A 17 36.17 -8.09 0.05
C MET A 17 37.54 -8.11 0.73
N SER A 18 38.52 -8.68 0.02
CA SER A 18 39.96 -8.74 0.29
C SER A 18 40.46 -10.07 0.85
N ILE A 19 40.97 -10.93 -0.04
CA ILE A 19 42.39 -11.32 -0.14
C ILE A 19 42.53 -12.16 -1.42
N ARG A 20 43.44 -11.73 -2.32
CA ARG A 20 43.98 -12.53 -3.42
C ARG A 20 45.40 -12.97 -3.05
N ALA A 21 45.81 -14.09 -3.67
CA ALA A 21 47.13 -14.74 -3.70
C ALA A 21 47.39 -15.64 -2.46
N VAL A 22 47.75 -16.93 -2.55
CA VAL A 22 48.73 -17.62 -3.41
C VAL A 22 48.43 -19.16 -3.44
N THR A 23 48.57 -19.80 -4.62
CA THR A 23 48.86 -21.24 -5.01
C THR A 23 48.63 -22.41 -4.01
N THR A 24 48.22 -23.66 -4.31
CA THR A 24 48.28 -24.60 -5.48
C THR A 24 47.47 -25.88 -5.13
N GLN A 25 46.64 -26.38 -6.08
CA GLN A 25 46.09 -27.74 -6.41
C GLN A 25 46.33 -29.04 -5.54
N PRO A 26 45.62 -30.20 -5.77
CA PRO A 26 44.17 -30.49 -5.82
C PRO A 26 43.76 -31.87 -5.14
N ILE A 27 42.50 -32.33 -5.38
CA ILE A 27 41.90 -33.71 -5.21
C ILE A 27 41.53 -34.10 -3.74
N LEU A 28 40.30 -34.49 -3.34
CA LEU A 28 39.51 -35.68 -3.73
C LEU A 28 38.04 -35.64 -3.23
N ASN A 29 37.16 -36.28 -4.01
CA ASN A 29 35.77 -36.65 -3.70
C ASN A 29 35.62 -37.47 -2.42
N VAL A 30 34.61 -37.18 -1.59
CA VAL A 30 33.83 -38.21 -0.85
C VAL A 30 32.39 -37.72 -0.66
N SER A 31 31.44 -38.47 -1.23
CA SER A 31 30.02 -38.44 -0.88
C SER A 31 29.77 -39.31 0.35
N ILE A 32 29.05 -38.83 1.36
CA ILE A 32 28.43 -39.69 2.39
C ILE A 32 26.98 -39.25 2.62
N LEU A 33 26.10 -40.17 2.26
CA LEU A 33 24.72 -40.34 2.71
C LEU A 33 24.70 -40.60 4.22
N LEU A 34 23.81 -39.97 5.00
CA LEU A 34 23.25 -40.63 6.17
C LEU A 34 21.81 -40.16 6.40
N MET A 35 20.88 -41.10 6.23
CA MET A 35 19.56 -41.06 6.81
C MET A 35 19.64 -41.37 8.31
N ALA A 36 18.78 -40.75 9.11
CA ALA A 36 18.24 -41.38 10.31
C ALA A 36 16.84 -40.84 10.59
N SER A 37 15.85 -41.71 10.37
CA SER A 37 14.46 -41.58 10.77
C SER A 37 14.32 -41.82 12.28
N ILE A 38 13.46 -41.04 12.95
CA ILE A 38 12.68 -41.53 14.11
C ILE A 38 11.23 -41.06 13.91
N ALA A 39 10.34 -42.05 13.84
CA ALA A 39 8.90 -41.89 13.87
C ALA A 39 8.36 -42.35 15.23
N VAL A 40 7.05 -42.14 15.44
CA VAL A 40 6.18 -42.56 16.57
C VAL A 40 6.20 -41.52 17.71
N GLN A 41 5.13 -40.84 18.13
CA GLN A 41 3.71 -41.19 18.29
C GLN A 41 2.86 -39.89 18.48
N SER A 42 1.58 -39.91 18.09
CA SER A 42 0.53 -38.92 18.42
C SER A 42 -0.52 -39.54 19.37
N PRO A 43 -1.62 -38.87 19.79
CA PRO A 43 -1.85 -37.49 20.29
C PRO A 43 -2.66 -37.46 21.62
N ASN A 44 -2.65 -36.34 22.35
CA ASN A 44 -3.84 -35.66 22.94
C ASN A 44 -3.53 -34.80 24.18
N ALA A 45 -4.37 -33.76 24.29
CA ALA A 45 -4.71 -32.99 25.49
C ALA A 45 -3.66 -31.98 26.01
N LEU A 46 -3.98 -30.69 25.89
CA LEU A 46 -4.62 -29.95 27.00
C LEU A 46 -4.83 -28.49 26.60
N ALA A 47 -6.09 -28.06 26.70
CA ALA A 47 -6.44 -26.67 26.87
C ALA A 47 -5.99 -26.23 28.27
N GLN A 48 -5.38 -25.05 28.39
CA GLN A 48 -5.71 -24.13 29.48
C GLN A 48 -5.04 -22.76 29.30
N ALA A 49 -5.83 -21.77 29.70
CA ALA A 49 -5.55 -20.35 29.68
C ALA A 49 -4.34 -19.97 30.54
N TYR A 50 -3.63 -18.92 30.11
CA TYR A 50 -2.75 -18.15 30.96
C TYR A 50 -3.05 -16.67 30.77
N GLU A 51 -3.64 -16.07 31.80
CA GLU A 51 -3.58 -14.64 32.09
C GLU A 51 -2.75 -14.44 33.39
N PRO A 52 -2.27 -13.21 33.67
CA PRO A 52 -0.90 -13.00 34.09
C PRO A 52 -0.69 -12.96 35.61
N ILE A 53 0.53 -13.30 36.02
CA ILE A 53 1.05 -13.18 37.38
C ILE A 53 1.53 -11.74 37.60
N CYS A 54 0.88 -11.01 38.49
CA CYS A 54 1.45 -9.86 39.19
C CYS A 54 2.27 -10.36 40.40
N GLN A 55 3.51 -9.88 40.53
CA GLN A 55 4.33 -10.07 41.73
C GLN A 55 3.89 -9.11 42.84
N VAL A 56 3.82 -9.65 44.05
CA VAL A 56 3.52 -8.94 45.31
C VAL A 56 4.81 -8.40 45.92
N GLY A 57 4.76 -7.14 46.35
CA GLY A 57 5.73 -6.49 47.23
C GLY A 57 5.02 -5.60 48.24
N VAL A 58 4.80 -6.17 49.42
CA VAL A 58 4.35 -5.64 50.73
C VAL A 58 4.52 -4.13 50.99
N ALA A 59 3.45 -3.46 51.44
CA ALA A 59 3.42 -2.68 52.69
C ALA A 59 1.99 -2.25 53.07
N SER A 60 1.68 -2.48 54.34
CA SER A 60 0.52 -2.09 55.15
C SER A 60 -0.14 -0.73 54.87
N GLY A 61 -1.47 -0.67 54.97
CA GLY A 61 -2.19 0.59 55.21
C GLY A 61 -3.69 0.51 54.93
N TYR A 62 -4.49 0.58 55.99
CA TYR A 62 -5.94 0.75 55.98
C TYR A 62 -6.42 1.83 55.00
N CYS A 63 -7.56 1.62 54.33
CA CYS A 63 -8.58 2.68 54.20
C CYS A 63 -9.97 2.11 53.86
N ARG A 64 -10.93 2.54 54.67
CA ARG A 64 -12.37 2.30 54.58
C ARG A 64 -12.97 2.96 53.33
N ALA A 65 -14.03 2.34 52.82
CA ALA A 65 -15.02 2.99 51.95
C ALA A 65 -15.72 4.16 52.66
N PRO A 66 -16.24 5.12 51.88
CA PRO A 66 -17.51 5.73 52.22
C PRO A 66 -18.54 5.58 51.10
N SER A 67 -19.75 5.26 51.53
CA SER A 67 -21.00 5.20 50.81
C SER A 67 -21.56 6.59 50.50
N VAL A 68 -22.13 6.69 49.29
CA VAL A 68 -23.37 7.38 48.89
C VAL A 68 -23.52 8.88 49.23
N LEU A 69 -23.62 9.70 48.17
CA LEU A 69 -24.64 10.74 48.10
C LEU A 69 -25.14 10.91 46.66
N THR A 70 -26.39 10.50 46.46
CA THR A 70 -27.23 10.78 45.31
C THR A 70 -27.62 12.25 45.28
N THR A 71 -27.40 12.94 44.17
CA THR A 71 -28.15 14.14 43.79
C THR A 71 -28.61 13.99 42.34
N LEU A 72 -29.93 13.99 42.19
CA LEU A 72 -30.65 14.08 40.92
C LEU A 72 -30.63 15.54 40.48
N GLU A 73 -29.89 15.86 39.42
CA GLU A 73 -30.03 17.12 38.70
C GLU A 73 -30.96 16.95 37.51
N ALA A 74 -31.94 17.85 37.45
CA ALA A 74 -33.00 17.89 36.46
C ALA A 74 -32.49 18.34 35.09
N LEU A 75 -33.00 17.69 34.04
CA LEU A 75 -32.78 18.05 32.64
C LEU A 75 -33.52 19.36 32.32
N PRO A 76 -32.90 20.32 31.60
CA PRO A 76 -33.58 21.51 31.14
C PRO A 76 -34.55 21.21 29.98
N GLU A 77 -35.73 21.83 30.03
CA GLU A 77 -36.79 21.74 29.02
C GLU A 77 -36.36 22.29 27.64
N PRO A 78 -36.90 21.74 26.53
CA PRO A 78 -36.59 22.19 25.18
C PRO A 78 -37.29 23.51 24.83
N THR A 79 -36.51 24.48 24.35
CA THR A 79 -36.96 25.76 23.80
C THR A 79 -37.86 25.56 22.57
N PRO A 80 -38.99 26.29 22.43
CA PRO A 80 -39.90 26.13 21.30
C PRO A 80 -39.32 26.64 19.97
N LEU A 81 -39.60 25.89 18.89
CA LEU A 81 -39.24 26.19 17.50
C LEU A 81 -39.95 27.46 16.98
N PRO A 82 -39.30 28.30 16.16
CA PRO A 82 -39.94 29.44 15.52
C PRO A 82 -40.90 29.02 14.39
N LEU A 83 -41.98 29.79 14.24
CA LEU A 83 -43.04 29.66 13.23
C LEU A 83 -42.51 29.82 11.78
N PRO A 84 -43.13 29.15 10.79
CA PRO A 84 -42.73 29.24 9.39
C PRO A 84 -43.09 30.61 8.78
N THR A 85 -42.13 31.20 8.07
CA THR A 85 -42.30 32.41 7.26
C THR A 85 -43.13 32.16 6.00
N PRO A 86 -43.82 33.19 5.45
CA PRO A 86 -44.72 33.04 4.30
C PRO A 86 -43.99 32.71 2.99
N VAL A 87 -44.61 31.85 2.19
CA VAL A 87 -44.18 31.46 0.84
C VAL A 87 -44.28 32.65 -0.12
N VAL A 88 -43.15 33.02 -0.73
CA VAL A 88 -43.11 33.94 -1.89
C VAL A 88 -43.40 33.15 -3.16
N PRO A 89 -44.33 33.58 -4.04
CA PRO A 89 -44.64 32.86 -5.27
C PRO A 89 -43.51 32.98 -6.31
N ALA A 90 -43.18 31.86 -6.96
CA ALA A 90 -42.19 31.77 -8.01
C ALA A 90 -42.67 32.48 -9.31
N PRO A 91 -41.76 33.09 -10.10
CA PRO A 91 -42.12 33.70 -11.37
C PRO A 91 -42.45 32.64 -12.44
N THR A 92 -43.49 32.95 -13.21
CA THR A 92 -44.06 32.17 -14.31
C THR A 92 -43.07 32.02 -15.46
N VAL A 93 -42.79 30.77 -15.86
CA VAL A 93 -42.02 30.43 -17.07
C VAL A 93 -43.00 30.16 -18.22
N THR A 94 -42.74 30.73 -19.39
CA THR A 94 -43.44 30.44 -20.66
C THR A 94 -42.51 29.57 -21.54
N PRO A 95 -43.04 28.66 -22.37
CA PRO A 95 -42.41 27.37 -22.64
C PRO A 95 -41.56 27.38 -23.91
N SER A 96 -40.54 26.52 -23.96
CA SER A 96 -40.06 26.01 -25.24
C SER A 96 -39.36 24.66 -25.10
N ALA A 97 -39.59 23.85 -26.14
CA ALA A 97 -39.00 22.55 -26.47
C ALA A 97 -39.48 21.32 -25.68
N SER A 98 -40.07 20.41 -26.46
CA SER A 98 -40.49 19.05 -26.15
C SER A 98 -39.45 18.24 -25.37
N VAL A 99 -39.83 17.82 -24.17
CA VAL A 99 -39.07 16.88 -23.34
C VAL A 99 -39.49 15.46 -23.73
N SER A 100 -38.57 14.73 -24.38
CA SER A 100 -38.61 13.26 -24.42
C SER A 100 -38.63 12.70 -22.99
N PRO A 101 -39.29 11.58 -22.70
CA PRO A 101 -39.40 11.07 -21.34
C PRO A 101 -38.01 10.87 -20.75
N LEU A 102 -37.78 11.55 -19.62
CA LEU A 102 -36.58 11.42 -18.79
C LEU A 102 -36.32 9.93 -18.55
N SER A 103 -35.25 9.43 -19.18
CA SER A 103 -34.60 8.20 -18.77
C SER A 103 -34.33 8.31 -17.27
N MET A 104 -34.84 7.38 -16.47
CA MET A 104 -34.48 7.28 -15.06
C MET A 104 -32.96 7.15 -14.98
N GLY A 105 -32.30 8.23 -14.53
CA GLY A 105 -30.85 8.31 -14.44
C GLY A 105 -30.32 7.17 -13.56
N ASN A 106 -29.24 6.54 -14.02
CA ASN A 106 -28.52 5.57 -13.20
C ASN A 106 -27.98 6.28 -11.94
N PRO A 107 -27.85 5.61 -10.79
CA PRO A 107 -27.67 6.29 -9.50
C PRO A 107 -26.36 7.06 -9.26
N LEU A 108 -25.43 7.15 -10.21
CA LEU A 108 -24.23 8.00 -10.09
C LEU A 108 -23.76 8.44 -11.48
N ASP A 109 -24.05 9.69 -11.86
CA ASP A 109 -23.43 10.35 -13.03
C ASP A 109 -21.96 10.68 -12.70
N LEU A 110 -21.10 9.66 -12.77
CA LEU A 110 -19.68 9.81 -12.49
C LEU A 110 -19.00 10.69 -13.54
N THR A 111 -18.13 11.57 -13.08
CA THR A 111 -17.30 12.44 -13.91
C THR A 111 -15.81 12.21 -13.61
N PRO A 112 -14.89 12.61 -14.50
CA PRO A 112 -13.46 12.55 -14.22
C PRO A 112 -13.04 13.29 -12.94
N TYR A 113 -13.77 14.34 -12.55
CA TYR A 113 -13.47 15.17 -11.36
C TYR A 113 -13.78 14.47 -10.03
N ASP A 114 -14.53 13.37 -10.06
CA ASP A 114 -14.81 12.61 -8.84
C ASP A 114 -13.57 11.85 -8.35
N PHE A 115 -12.61 11.57 -9.24
CA PHE A 115 -11.41 10.77 -8.97
C PHE A 115 -10.24 11.63 -8.49
N GLY A 116 -9.29 11.02 -7.79
CA GLY A 116 -8.21 11.76 -7.15
C GLY A 116 -8.72 12.69 -6.05
N SER A 117 -9.84 12.33 -5.41
CA SER A 117 -10.49 13.10 -4.36
C SER A 117 -10.48 12.32 -3.05
N PHE A 118 -10.85 12.98 -1.94
CA PHE A 118 -11.02 12.31 -0.66
C PHE A 118 -12.05 11.16 -0.71
N ASN A 119 -13.18 11.40 -1.38
CA ASN A 119 -14.27 10.43 -1.44
C ASN A 119 -13.99 9.28 -2.41
N ARG A 120 -13.14 9.52 -3.41
CA ARG A 120 -12.67 8.50 -4.35
C ARG A 120 -11.19 8.71 -4.68
N PRO A 121 -10.31 8.17 -3.81
CA PRO A 121 -8.89 8.27 -4.01
C PRO A 121 -8.43 7.65 -5.33
N PHE A 122 -7.29 8.14 -5.79
CA PHE A 122 -6.57 7.74 -7.00
C PHE A 122 -7.24 8.14 -8.30
N SER A 123 -6.43 8.24 -9.35
CA SER A 123 -6.87 8.61 -10.69
C SER A 123 -7.98 7.69 -11.21
N LEU A 124 -8.75 8.20 -12.17
CA LEU A 124 -9.73 7.45 -12.96
C LEU A 124 -9.14 6.16 -13.58
N ASN A 125 -7.84 6.17 -13.91
CA ASN A 125 -7.14 5.06 -14.54
C ASN A 125 -6.32 4.21 -13.56
N SER A 126 -6.48 4.44 -12.25
CA SER A 126 -5.93 3.60 -11.19
C SER A 126 -6.48 2.18 -11.26
N LEU A 127 -5.66 1.16 -10.92
CA LEU A 127 -6.14 -0.22 -10.79
C LEU A 127 -7.26 -0.37 -9.75
N TRP A 128 -7.39 0.57 -8.81
CA TRP A 128 -8.53 0.64 -7.92
C TRP A 128 -9.82 1.03 -8.64
N ASN A 129 -9.74 1.90 -9.65
CA ASN A 129 -10.88 2.57 -10.29
C ASN A 129 -11.22 2.04 -11.70
N ILE A 130 -10.47 1.04 -12.17
CA ILE A 130 -10.72 0.34 -13.43
C ILE A 130 -11.12 -1.11 -13.18
N ARG A 131 -11.71 -1.75 -14.18
CA ARG A 131 -12.10 -3.16 -14.13
C ARG A 131 -11.59 -3.94 -15.33
N PRO A 132 -11.26 -5.22 -15.16
CA PRO A 132 -10.83 -6.07 -16.26
C PRO A 132 -12.03 -6.53 -17.11
N LYS A 133 -11.75 -6.84 -18.38
CA LYS A 133 -12.71 -7.37 -19.36
C LYS A 133 -12.15 -8.65 -19.97
N PHE A 134 -13.06 -9.57 -20.28
CA PHE A 134 -12.73 -10.89 -20.84
C PHE A 134 -11.69 -11.61 -19.99
N VAL A 135 -12.01 -11.78 -18.71
CA VAL A 135 -11.12 -12.39 -17.73
C VAL A 135 -11.06 -13.90 -17.90
N THR A 136 -9.86 -14.45 -17.75
CA THR A 136 -9.66 -15.87 -17.48
C THR A 136 -9.43 -16.02 -15.98
N LEU A 137 -10.25 -16.84 -15.34
CA LEU A 137 -10.13 -17.16 -13.92
C LEU A 137 -9.31 -18.44 -13.74
N GLY A 138 -8.46 -18.45 -12.72
CA GLY A 138 -7.79 -19.66 -12.24
C GLY A 138 -8.76 -20.64 -11.59
N THR A 139 -8.23 -21.76 -11.12
CA THR A 139 -9.05 -22.86 -10.56
C THR A 139 -8.96 -22.98 -9.04
N ALA A 140 -7.92 -22.42 -8.41
CA ALA A 140 -7.70 -22.51 -6.98
C ALA A 140 -8.82 -21.83 -6.17
N GLU A 141 -9.27 -22.47 -5.09
CA GLU A 141 -10.20 -21.88 -4.13
C GLU A 141 -9.46 -21.32 -2.92
N ILE A 142 -10.03 -20.29 -2.28
CA ILE A 142 -9.56 -19.85 -0.95
C ILE A 142 -9.93 -20.93 0.06
N PRO A 143 -9.00 -21.60 0.77
CA PRO A 143 -9.37 -22.67 1.70
C PRO A 143 -10.22 -22.19 2.88
N LYS A 144 -10.93 -23.11 3.52
CA LYS A 144 -11.53 -22.85 4.84
C LYS A 144 -10.41 -22.68 5.89
N SER A 145 -10.77 -22.09 7.03
CA SER A 145 -9.87 -21.85 8.15
C SER A 145 -10.68 -21.78 9.46
N THR A 146 -10.03 -21.47 10.58
CA THR A 146 -10.60 -21.40 11.93
C THR A 146 -11.90 -20.58 12.02
N TYR A 147 -11.98 -19.47 11.29
CA TYR A 147 -13.14 -18.57 11.31
C TYR A 147 -13.90 -18.58 9.98
N TYR A 148 -15.10 -18.00 10.01
CA TYR A 148 -15.84 -17.67 8.78
C TYR A 148 -15.17 -16.50 8.06
N PRO A 149 -15.30 -16.40 6.72
CA PRO A 149 -14.91 -15.20 6.01
C PRO A 149 -15.67 -13.98 6.55
N LEU A 150 -15.07 -12.80 6.43
CA LEU A 150 -15.61 -11.58 7.04
C LEU A 150 -15.50 -10.39 6.09
N ILE A 151 -16.44 -9.46 6.23
CA ILE A 151 -16.44 -8.16 5.58
C ILE A 151 -16.82 -7.17 6.66
N GLY A 152 -15.99 -6.17 6.93
CA GLY A 152 -16.36 -5.19 7.94
C GLY A 152 -15.26 -4.26 8.41
N THR A 153 -15.61 -3.52 9.45
CA THR A 153 -14.73 -2.65 10.24
C THR A 153 -14.00 -3.46 11.30
N GLY A 154 -12.98 -2.88 11.93
CA GLY A 154 -12.39 -3.48 13.11
C GLY A 154 -10.97 -3.03 13.40
N LYS A 155 -10.32 -3.77 14.30
CA LYS A 155 -8.97 -3.48 14.81
C LYS A 155 -7.92 -3.28 13.71
N TYR A 156 -8.07 -3.95 12.57
CA TYR A 156 -7.12 -3.90 11.45
C TYR A 156 -7.69 -3.23 10.19
N SER A 157 -8.87 -2.62 10.29
CA SER A 157 -9.36 -1.66 9.29
C SER A 157 -9.04 -0.23 9.76
N THR A 158 -9.19 0.77 8.89
CA THR A 158 -8.81 2.16 9.19
C THR A 158 -9.93 3.15 8.82
N THR A 159 -9.71 4.42 9.14
CA THR A 159 -10.50 5.59 8.72
C THR A 159 -9.65 6.43 7.78
N ALA A 160 -10.23 7.07 6.76
CA ALA A 160 -9.49 8.14 6.07
C ALA A 160 -9.77 9.47 6.75
N PHE A 161 -8.72 10.14 7.22
CA PHE A 161 -8.84 11.42 7.90
C PHE A 161 -8.65 12.55 6.88
N LEU A 162 -9.70 13.32 6.63
CA LEU A 162 -9.64 14.46 5.73
C LEU A 162 -8.89 15.61 6.40
N ALA A 163 -7.73 15.98 5.85
CA ALA A 163 -7.01 17.17 6.27
C ALA A 163 -7.55 18.43 5.59
N LYS A 164 -7.65 19.50 6.39
CA LYS A 164 -8.03 20.85 5.98
C LYS A 164 -6.79 21.74 5.93
N PRO A 165 -6.75 22.76 5.07
CA PRO A 165 -5.65 23.74 5.07
C PRO A 165 -5.44 24.47 6.41
N THR A 166 -6.48 24.52 7.25
CA THR A 166 -6.44 25.12 8.59
C THR A 166 -5.96 24.16 9.68
N ASP A 167 -5.82 22.87 9.39
CA ASP A 167 -5.33 21.91 10.37
C ASP A 167 -3.85 22.17 10.66
N PRO A 168 -3.42 22.13 11.93
CA PRO A 168 -2.04 22.46 12.30
C PRO A 168 -1.08 21.37 11.85
N ALA A 169 0.19 21.76 11.66
CA ALA A 169 1.25 20.80 11.38
C ALA A 169 1.62 19.98 12.62
N VAL A 170 1.94 18.70 12.41
CA VAL A 170 2.38 17.77 13.46
C VAL A 170 3.67 17.07 13.05
N LYS A 171 4.57 16.88 14.03
CA LYS A 171 5.74 16.00 13.89
C LYS A 171 5.42 14.61 14.42
N VAL A 172 5.67 13.59 13.61
CA VAL A 172 5.61 12.18 14.00
C VAL A 172 7.02 11.68 14.26
N TYR A 173 7.26 11.15 15.45
CA TYR A 173 8.57 10.70 15.92
C TYR A 173 8.74 9.18 15.77
N PRO A 174 9.98 8.64 15.85
CA PRO A 174 10.21 7.20 15.95
C PRO A 174 9.55 6.59 17.19
N LEU A 175 9.29 5.28 17.12
CA LEU A 175 9.03 4.50 18.33
C LEU A 175 10.23 4.57 19.29
N PRO A 176 10.00 4.51 20.62
CA PRO A 176 11.09 4.46 21.60
C PRO A 176 12.10 3.35 21.30
N GLY A 177 13.40 3.68 21.34
CA GLY A 177 14.49 2.73 21.11
C GLY A 177 14.76 2.40 19.64
N THR A 178 14.13 3.09 18.68
CA THR A 178 14.38 2.91 17.24
C THR A 178 15.22 4.07 16.66
N TYR A 179 15.90 3.82 15.53
CA TYR A 179 16.81 4.78 14.89
C TYR A 179 16.10 5.95 14.21
N GLY A 180 14.81 5.81 13.89
CA GLY A 180 14.01 6.80 13.19
C GLY A 180 12.69 6.19 12.71
N VAL A 181 11.79 7.03 12.19
CA VAL A 181 10.62 6.58 11.46
C VAL A 181 11.10 6.00 10.14
N TRP A 182 10.82 4.72 9.89
CA TRP A 182 11.24 4.05 8.68
C TRP A 182 10.41 4.53 7.49
N ASP A 183 11.07 5.06 6.47
CA ASP A 183 10.47 5.30 5.15
C ASP A 183 11.03 4.23 4.20
N PRO A 184 10.27 3.14 3.95
CA PRO A 184 10.69 2.07 3.06
C PRO A 184 10.86 2.55 1.63
N ASP A 185 10.17 3.60 1.21
CA ASP A 185 10.37 4.18 -0.10
C ASP A 185 11.69 4.94 -0.16
N ALA A 186 12.01 5.78 0.82
CA ALA A 186 13.32 6.45 0.81
C ALA A 186 14.50 5.50 1.14
N GLU A 187 14.23 4.26 1.56
CA GLU A 187 15.20 3.34 2.17
C GLU A 187 15.96 3.98 3.34
N ALA A 188 15.29 4.85 4.10
CA ALA A 188 15.90 5.70 5.11
C ALA A 188 15.10 5.75 6.42
N ASN A 189 15.80 6.05 7.51
CA ASN A 189 15.18 6.34 8.80
C ASN A 189 15.26 7.84 9.05
N PHE A 190 14.12 8.45 9.34
CA PHE A 190 14.03 9.88 9.64
C PHE A 190 13.88 10.14 11.14
N PRO A 191 14.53 11.16 11.70
CA PRO A 191 14.37 11.50 13.12
C PRO A 191 12.94 11.96 13.46
N SER A 192 12.22 12.48 12.48
CA SER A 192 10.79 12.74 12.51
C SER A 192 10.25 12.92 11.09
N ILE A 193 8.93 12.77 10.93
CA ILE A 193 8.19 13.13 9.72
C ILE A 193 7.30 14.33 10.02
N ASP A 194 7.36 15.34 9.15
CA ASP A 194 6.53 16.55 9.26
C ASP A 194 5.29 16.41 8.37
N ILE A 195 4.12 16.52 8.99
CA ILE A 195 2.81 16.47 8.35
C ILE A 195 2.21 17.87 8.38
N PRO A 196 2.03 18.54 7.23
CA PRO A 196 1.60 19.95 7.19
C PRO A 196 0.20 20.18 7.75
N HIS A 197 -0.74 19.27 7.47
CA HIS A 197 -2.14 19.37 7.86
C HIS A 197 -2.54 18.11 8.62
N TRP A 198 -2.67 18.21 9.95
CA TRP A 198 -3.01 17.07 10.81
C TRP A 198 -4.43 17.19 11.39
N PRO A 199 -5.39 16.35 10.96
CA PRO A 199 -6.75 16.35 11.50
C PRO A 199 -6.74 16.05 13.00
N ALA A 200 -7.44 16.89 13.78
CA ALA A 200 -7.50 16.74 15.24
C ALA A 200 -8.15 15.42 15.69
N ASP A 201 -9.01 14.84 14.86
CA ASP A 201 -9.70 13.56 15.08
C ASP A 201 -8.91 12.34 14.58
N THR A 202 -7.66 12.51 14.14
CA THR A 202 -6.80 11.40 13.70
C THR A 202 -6.72 10.33 14.79
N LEU A 203 -7.22 9.14 14.46
CA LEU A 203 -7.31 7.99 15.36
C LEU A 203 -6.76 6.73 14.67
N PRO A 204 -5.59 6.22 15.10
CA PRO A 204 -5.06 4.97 14.58
C PRO A 204 -6.01 3.80 14.78
N ALA A 205 -5.98 2.83 13.86
CA ALA A 205 -6.65 1.56 14.03
C ALA A 205 -6.24 0.90 15.36
N SER A 206 -7.20 0.32 16.09
CA SER A 206 -6.98 -0.18 17.46
C SER A 206 -6.21 -1.50 17.55
N GLY A 207 -5.92 -2.14 16.42
CA GLY A 207 -5.04 -3.29 16.30
C GLY A 207 -3.57 -2.90 16.45
N THR A 208 -2.71 -3.91 16.56
CA THR A 208 -1.27 -3.71 16.75
C THR A 208 -0.60 -2.93 15.61
N ASP A 209 -1.21 -2.93 14.43
CA ASP A 209 -0.70 -2.22 13.26
C ASP A 209 -0.91 -0.71 13.32
N GLY A 210 -1.83 -0.19 14.13
CA GLY A 210 -2.01 1.26 14.29
C GLY A 210 -2.13 2.01 12.96
N HIS A 211 -2.78 1.44 11.95
CA HIS A 211 -2.88 2.05 10.63
C HIS A 211 -3.71 3.33 10.69
N ALA A 212 -3.18 4.40 10.10
CA ALA A 212 -3.87 5.67 9.93
C ALA A 212 -3.41 6.30 8.62
N ASP A 213 -4.38 6.78 7.83
CA ASP A 213 -4.08 7.55 6.63
C ASP A 213 -4.72 8.93 6.70
N ILE A 214 -3.90 9.96 6.49
CA ILE A 214 -4.33 11.36 6.43
C ILE A 214 -4.35 11.77 4.96
N VAL A 215 -5.49 12.22 4.48
CA VAL A 215 -5.71 12.67 3.11
C VAL A 215 -5.61 14.19 3.07
N ASP A 216 -4.44 14.69 2.68
CA ASP A 216 -4.13 16.09 2.51
C ASP A 216 -4.45 16.52 1.07
N VAL A 217 -5.68 17.01 0.89
CA VAL A 217 -6.20 17.36 -0.44
C VAL A 217 -5.49 18.59 -1.01
N GLU A 218 -5.07 19.52 -0.15
CA GLU A 218 -4.33 20.73 -0.54
C GLU A 218 -2.98 20.36 -1.19
N ASN A 219 -2.27 19.41 -0.59
CA ASN A 219 -1.00 18.90 -1.13
C ASN A 219 -1.18 17.75 -2.13
N GLY A 220 -2.42 17.32 -2.41
CA GLY A 220 -2.72 16.19 -3.29
C GLY A 220 -2.07 14.88 -2.82
N MET A 221 -2.04 14.62 -1.50
CA MET A 221 -1.25 13.55 -0.91
C MET A 221 -2.02 12.73 0.13
N ILE A 222 -1.68 11.45 0.22
CA ILE A 222 -2.12 10.56 1.31
C ILE A 222 -0.88 10.21 2.12
N HIS A 223 -0.86 10.61 3.38
CA HIS A 223 0.13 10.20 4.36
C HIS A 223 -0.32 8.89 5.01
N SER A 224 0.53 7.88 5.06
CA SER A 224 0.15 6.55 5.56
C SER A 224 1.14 6.05 6.60
N PHE A 225 0.62 5.54 7.73
CA PHE A 225 1.43 5.14 8.88
C PHE A 225 1.20 3.68 9.29
N TRP A 226 2.26 3.08 9.85
CA TRP A 226 2.19 1.82 10.59
C TRP A 226 2.76 2.01 12.01
N GLN A 227 2.08 1.38 12.95
CA GLN A 227 2.17 1.54 14.40
C GLN A 227 2.06 2.99 14.87
N LEU A 228 1.18 3.78 14.24
CA LEU A 228 0.90 5.13 14.73
C LEU A 228 0.21 5.04 16.09
N ARG A 229 0.71 5.80 17.07
CA ARG A 229 0.13 5.92 18.41
C ARG A 229 0.61 7.17 19.10
N GLN A 230 -0.05 7.55 20.19
CA GLN A 230 0.47 8.56 21.10
C GLN A 230 1.34 7.92 22.19
N THR A 231 2.45 8.56 22.51
CA THR A 231 3.33 8.20 23.63
C THR A 231 3.82 9.48 24.27
N ASN A 232 3.55 9.67 25.56
CA ASN A 232 3.93 10.88 26.32
C ASN A 232 3.53 12.19 25.62
N GLY A 233 2.30 12.25 25.09
CA GLY A 233 1.76 13.42 24.40
C GLY A 233 2.34 13.70 23.01
N ARG A 234 3.10 12.76 22.42
CA ARG A 234 3.65 12.87 21.06
C ARG A 234 3.17 11.75 20.17
N TRP A 235 2.97 12.06 18.89
CA TRP A 235 2.74 11.04 17.87
C TRP A 235 4.04 10.31 17.55
N VAL A 236 3.97 8.99 17.57
CA VAL A 236 5.07 8.10 17.19
C VAL A 236 4.60 7.08 16.17
N ALA A 237 5.47 6.68 15.24
CA ALA A 237 5.20 5.63 14.26
C ALA A 237 6.45 4.78 14.01
N ALA A 238 6.25 3.52 13.63
CA ALA A 238 7.33 2.67 13.15
C ALA A 238 7.69 3.00 11.69
N GLN A 239 6.66 3.28 10.89
CA GLN A 239 6.81 3.50 9.45
C GLN A 239 5.95 4.66 8.95
N TYR A 240 6.46 5.34 7.93
CA TYR A 240 5.76 6.33 7.13
C TYR A 240 5.94 6.03 5.65
N ALA A 241 4.88 6.21 4.87
CA ALA A 241 4.91 6.20 3.42
C ALA A 241 3.84 7.15 2.89
N TRP A 242 3.86 7.44 1.59
CA TRP A 242 2.90 8.39 1.01
C TRP A 242 2.51 8.03 -0.42
N SER A 243 1.28 8.39 -0.79
CA SER A 243 0.76 8.27 -2.16
C SER A 243 0.37 9.65 -2.68
N LYS A 244 0.43 9.85 -4.00
CA LYS A 244 -0.35 10.92 -4.63
C LYS A 244 -1.84 10.58 -4.54
N LEU A 245 -2.66 11.56 -4.16
CA LEU A 245 -4.10 11.40 -4.07
C LEU A 245 -4.72 11.12 -5.45
N ASP A 246 -4.24 11.77 -6.50
CA ASP A 246 -4.62 11.53 -7.91
C ASP A 246 -3.74 10.46 -8.59
N GLY A 247 -2.94 9.72 -7.83
CA GLY A 247 -1.98 8.76 -8.35
C GLY A 247 -2.59 7.43 -8.80
N ARG A 248 -1.73 6.43 -8.93
CA ARG A 248 -2.11 5.04 -9.25
C ARG A 248 -2.61 4.27 -8.03
N GLY A 249 -2.29 4.73 -6.82
CA GLY A 249 -2.61 4.02 -5.56
C GLY A 249 -1.92 2.67 -5.38
N TRP A 250 -0.90 2.41 -6.19
CA TRP A 250 -0.07 1.22 -6.17
C TRP A 250 1.36 1.63 -6.49
N GLY A 251 2.31 0.97 -5.83
CA GLY A 251 3.73 1.16 -6.12
C GLY A 251 4.10 0.85 -7.57
N ASP A 252 5.24 1.38 -7.96
CA ASP A 252 5.96 1.02 -9.18
C ASP A 252 7.43 0.78 -8.87
N GLY A 253 8.22 0.48 -9.90
CA GLY A 253 9.65 0.28 -9.70
C GLY A 253 10.35 1.48 -9.08
N SER A 254 10.01 2.68 -9.53
CA SER A 254 10.61 3.93 -9.06
C SER A 254 10.09 4.38 -7.71
N HIS A 255 8.84 4.15 -7.34
CA HIS A 255 8.15 4.55 -6.09
C HIS A 255 7.45 3.31 -5.50
N TYR A 256 8.23 2.39 -4.93
CA TYR A 256 7.75 1.04 -4.62
C TYR A 256 7.04 0.92 -3.27
N PHE A 257 6.98 1.97 -2.44
CA PHE A 257 6.19 1.94 -1.21
C PHE A 257 5.33 3.20 -1.09
N GLN A 258 4.05 3.10 -1.48
CA GLN A 258 3.13 4.24 -1.50
C GLN A 258 2.21 4.32 -0.28
N GLY A 259 2.28 3.36 0.63
CA GLY A 259 1.62 3.46 1.92
C GLY A 259 1.94 2.28 2.81
N ALA A 260 1.50 2.33 4.06
CA ALA A 260 2.07 1.54 5.12
C ALA A 260 1.58 0.10 5.24
N ARG A 261 0.63 -0.32 4.40
CA ARG A 261 0.13 -1.70 4.37
C ARG A 261 1.19 -2.67 3.83
N ALA A 262 1.11 -3.95 4.17
CA ALA A 262 2.04 -4.98 3.72
C ALA A 262 2.30 -5.00 2.20
N SER A 263 1.28 -4.71 1.39
CA SER A 263 1.38 -4.61 -0.08
C SER A 263 2.10 -3.37 -0.62
N GLY A 264 2.48 -2.42 0.25
CA GLY A 264 3.10 -1.16 -0.13
C GLY A 264 2.11 -0.08 -0.59
N ILE A 265 0.85 -0.15 -0.14
CA ILE A 265 -0.23 0.79 -0.48
C ILE A 265 -0.75 1.52 0.76
N ALA A 266 -1.43 2.66 0.54
CA ALA A 266 -2.17 3.32 1.61
C ALA A 266 -3.25 2.36 2.16
N SER A 267 -3.41 2.33 3.48
CA SER A 267 -4.38 1.45 4.12
C SER A 267 -5.84 1.76 3.76
N ILE A 268 -6.14 2.97 3.29
CA ILE A 268 -7.44 3.40 2.75
C ILE A 268 -7.71 2.94 1.32
N ALA A 269 -6.69 2.47 0.60
CA ALA A 269 -6.84 2.03 -0.77
C ALA A 269 -7.72 0.77 -0.83
N GLY A 270 -8.78 0.82 -1.66
CA GLY A 270 -9.74 -0.28 -1.82
C GLY A 270 -10.67 -0.52 -0.63
N LEU A 271 -10.70 0.35 0.39
CA LEU A 271 -11.70 0.26 1.46
C LEU A 271 -13.10 0.51 0.90
N ILE A 272 -14.08 -0.22 1.41
CA ILE A 272 -15.49 0.22 1.33
C ILE A 272 -15.63 1.46 2.20
N ARG A 273 -15.91 2.61 1.60
CA ARG A 273 -15.95 3.91 2.28
C ARG A 273 -17.33 4.19 2.86
N LYS A 274 -17.39 4.98 3.94
CA LYS A 274 -18.64 5.30 4.66
C LYS A 274 -19.71 5.93 3.75
N ASN A 275 -19.30 6.82 2.84
CA ASN A 275 -20.18 7.50 1.89
C ASN A 275 -20.78 6.56 0.82
N GLU A 276 -20.21 5.37 0.63
CA GLU A 276 -20.66 4.44 -0.41
C GLU A 276 -21.65 3.41 0.12
N ILE A 277 -21.77 3.19 1.43
CA ILE A 277 -22.58 2.08 1.95
C ILE A 277 -24.07 2.27 1.61
N ASN A 278 -24.60 3.48 1.81
CA ASN A 278 -26.02 3.81 1.65
C ASN A 278 -26.29 4.80 0.50
N ASP A 279 -25.44 4.79 -0.53
CA ASP A 279 -25.55 5.68 -1.70
C ASP A 279 -26.65 5.29 -2.71
N GLY A 280 -27.39 4.20 -2.45
CA GLY A 280 -28.43 3.66 -3.35
C GLY A 280 -27.89 2.89 -4.57
N ALA A 281 -26.57 2.80 -4.76
CA ALA A 281 -25.97 2.05 -5.85
C ALA A 281 -25.94 0.54 -5.60
N SER A 282 -26.03 -0.24 -6.68
CA SER A 282 -26.05 -1.71 -6.63
C SER A 282 -24.68 -2.36 -6.43
N GLN A 283 -23.59 -1.59 -6.48
CA GLN A 283 -22.20 -2.02 -6.31
C GLN A 283 -21.32 -0.84 -5.86
N TYR A 284 -20.11 -1.13 -5.38
CA TYR A 284 -19.04 -0.15 -5.21
C TYR A 284 -18.31 0.01 -6.55
N PHE A 285 -17.88 1.23 -6.87
CA PHE A 285 -17.27 1.56 -8.18
C PHE A 285 -15.74 1.55 -8.15
N HIS A 286 -15.19 0.62 -7.38
CA HIS A 286 -13.75 0.38 -7.27
C HIS A 286 -13.48 -1.08 -6.87
N ALA A 287 -12.27 -1.56 -7.11
CA ALA A 287 -11.79 -2.84 -6.59
C ALA A 287 -11.64 -2.79 -5.06
N LEU A 288 -11.96 -3.88 -4.39
CA LEU A 288 -11.94 -3.96 -2.92
C LEU A 288 -10.56 -4.41 -2.42
N ALA A 289 -10.19 -3.98 -1.22
CA ALA A 289 -9.03 -4.50 -0.51
C ALA A 289 -9.44 -5.71 0.35
N MET A 290 -8.69 -6.81 0.24
CA MET A 290 -8.86 -7.98 1.09
C MET A 290 -7.56 -8.54 1.64
N SER A 291 -7.63 -9.22 2.77
CA SER A 291 -6.57 -10.09 3.26
C SER A 291 -7.00 -11.54 3.26
N LEU A 292 -6.02 -12.44 3.22
CA LEU A 292 -6.22 -13.87 3.36
C LEU A 292 -5.41 -14.41 4.54
N THR A 293 -5.86 -15.51 5.13
CA THR A 293 -5.08 -16.26 6.11
C THR A 293 -3.93 -17.02 5.45
N TYR A 294 -2.99 -17.54 6.24
CA TYR A 294 -1.82 -18.32 5.82
C TYR A 294 -2.12 -19.41 4.77
N THR A 295 -3.23 -20.13 4.92
CA THR A 295 -3.63 -21.22 4.00
C THR A 295 -4.18 -20.70 2.66
N GLY A 296 -4.55 -19.42 2.58
CA GLY A 296 -4.91 -18.75 1.32
C GLY A 296 -3.70 -18.10 0.65
N MET A 297 -2.85 -17.43 1.44
CA MET A 297 -1.67 -16.71 0.95
C MET A 297 -0.66 -17.65 0.28
N SER A 298 0.02 -17.19 -0.78
CA SER A 298 0.95 -18.03 -1.55
C SER A 298 2.22 -18.39 -0.78
N GLU A 299 2.63 -19.65 -0.88
CA GLU A 299 3.92 -20.18 -0.40
C GLU A 299 5.05 -20.11 -1.45
N TYR A 300 4.71 -19.80 -2.71
CA TYR A 300 5.66 -19.83 -3.84
C TYR A 300 6.12 -18.44 -4.24
N GLU A 301 5.26 -17.45 -4.05
CA GLU A 301 5.46 -16.09 -4.51
C GLU A 301 4.90 -15.12 -3.48
N GLN A 302 5.75 -14.22 -3.00
CA GLN A 302 5.35 -13.28 -1.95
C GLN A 302 4.33 -12.25 -2.47
N PHE A 303 4.59 -11.69 -3.65
CA PHE A 303 3.74 -10.69 -4.27
C PHE A 303 3.87 -10.70 -5.80
N VAL A 304 2.81 -10.28 -6.47
CA VAL A 304 2.72 -10.06 -7.92
C VAL A 304 2.28 -8.63 -8.20
N PHE A 305 2.42 -8.19 -9.45
CA PHE A 305 1.84 -6.92 -9.89
C PHE A 305 0.34 -6.89 -9.55
N PRO A 306 -0.17 -5.78 -8.96
CA PRO A 306 0.49 -4.49 -8.76
C PRO A 306 1.20 -4.28 -7.42
N ALA A 307 1.18 -5.26 -6.51
CA ALA A 307 1.86 -5.14 -5.23
C ALA A 307 3.38 -5.11 -5.42
N THR A 308 4.05 -4.27 -4.65
CA THR A 308 5.50 -4.08 -4.67
C THR A 308 6.16 -4.63 -3.40
N SER A 309 5.36 -5.09 -2.45
CA SER A 309 5.81 -5.67 -1.19
C SER A 309 4.81 -6.70 -0.66
N GLY A 310 5.20 -7.37 0.42
CA GLY A 310 4.38 -8.29 1.19
C GLY A 310 5.02 -8.56 2.55
N ASP A 311 4.34 -9.36 3.38
CA ASP A 311 4.84 -9.72 4.71
C ASP A 311 6.21 -10.39 4.67
N ARG A 312 7.11 -10.01 5.58
CA ARG A 312 8.45 -10.60 5.67
C ARG A 312 8.44 -12.08 6.03
N THR A 313 7.39 -12.56 6.71
CA THR A 313 7.25 -13.97 7.10
C THR A 313 6.36 -14.77 6.13
N TRP A 314 6.29 -14.37 4.85
CA TRP A 314 5.48 -15.06 3.84
C TRP A 314 5.83 -16.55 3.66
N ARG A 315 7.03 -16.99 4.07
CA ARG A 315 7.41 -18.42 4.07
C ARG A 315 6.61 -19.29 5.04
N GLU A 316 5.81 -18.69 5.93
CA GLU A 316 4.86 -19.38 6.79
C GLU A 316 3.54 -19.72 6.07
N ASN A 317 3.33 -19.16 4.87
CA ASN A 317 2.12 -19.39 4.09
C ASN A 317 2.15 -20.78 3.44
N THR A 318 0.97 -21.32 3.11
CA THR A 318 0.80 -22.66 2.51
C THR A 318 -0.24 -22.68 1.37
N GLY A 319 -0.76 -21.51 1.01
CA GLY A 319 -1.77 -21.33 -0.02
C GLY A 319 -1.21 -20.99 -1.40
N ARG A 320 -2.04 -20.31 -2.20
CA ARG A 320 -1.78 -20.11 -3.64
C ARG A 320 -1.87 -18.65 -4.09
N PHE A 321 -2.41 -17.74 -3.28
CA PHE A 321 -2.69 -16.38 -3.70
C PHE A 321 -1.62 -15.40 -3.19
N PRO A 322 -0.74 -14.88 -4.06
CA PRO A 322 0.25 -13.89 -3.64
C PRO A 322 -0.41 -12.54 -3.31
N THR A 323 0.26 -11.70 -2.53
CA THR A 323 -0.13 -10.30 -2.38
C THR A 323 -0.14 -9.62 -3.76
N GLY A 324 -1.13 -8.77 -4.05
CA GLY A 324 -1.38 -8.18 -5.36
C GLY A 324 -2.27 -9.01 -6.28
N ALA A 325 -2.60 -10.27 -5.93
CA ALA A 325 -3.53 -11.06 -6.73
C ALA A 325 -4.93 -10.42 -6.74
N LEU A 326 -5.53 -10.27 -7.93
CA LEU A 326 -6.93 -9.86 -8.07
C LEU A 326 -7.82 -11.10 -8.05
N LEU A 327 -8.74 -11.18 -7.07
CA LEU A 327 -9.76 -12.22 -6.99
C LEU A 327 -11.11 -11.70 -7.46
N MET A 328 -11.80 -12.46 -8.31
CA MET A 328 -13.14 -12.13 -8.81
C MET A 328 -14.09 -13.30 -8.63
N LEU A 329 -15.38 -12.99 -8.52
CA LEU A 329 -16.43 -13.99 -8.65
C LEU A 329 -16.69 -14.28 -10.14
N PRO A 330 -16.96 -15.54 -10.51
CA PRO A 330 -17.30 -15.85 -11.89
C PRO A 330 -18.62 -15.16 -12.29
N PRO A 331 -18.80 -14.79 -13.58
CA PRO A 331 -20.04 -14.19 -14.06
C PRO A 331 -21.29 -15.01 -13.73
N SER A 332 -21.15 -16.34 -13.67
CA SER A 332 -22.20 -17.31 -13.32
C SER A 332 -22.58 -17.34 -11.84
N PHE A 333 -21.85 -16.65 -10.95
CA PHE A 333 -22.25 -16.55 -9.55
C PHE A 333 -23.56 -15.77 -9.44
N ASP A 334 -24.58 -16.40 -8.86
CA ASP A 334 -25.94 -15.86 -8.80
C ASP A 334 -26.11 -14.95 -7.58
N SER A 335 -25.97 -13.64 -7.80
CA SER A 335 -26.16 -12.63 -6.75
C SER A 335 -27.63 -12.48 -6.33
N SER A 336 -28.60 -13.00 -7.10
CA SER A 336 -30.03 -12.92 -6.77
C SER A 336 -30.36 -13.72 -5.49
N LYS A 337 -29.55 -14.74 -5.18
CA LYS A 337 -29.68 -15.63 -4.01
C LYS A 337 -29.17 -15.06 -2.69
N ILE A 338 -28.54 -13.88 -2.71
CA ILE A 338 -27.96 -13.25 -1.52
C ILE A 338 -28.98 -12.32 -0.88
N SER A 339 -29.72 -12.78 0.13
CA SER A 339 -30.84 -12.01 0.70
C SER A 339 -30.42 -10.71 1.38
N ASN A 340 -29.23 -10.66 2.00
CA ASN A 340 -28.72 -9.45 2.64
C ASN A 340 -28.29 -8.41 1.57
N PRO A 341 -28.90 -7.21 1.53
CA PRO A 341 -28.63 -6.22 0.49
C PRO A 341 -27.19 -5.68 0.51
N ASP A 342 -26.61 -5.47 1.69
CA ASP A 342 -25.23 -5.00 1.83
C ASP A 342 -24.23 -6.03 1.29
N LEU A 343 -24.46 -7.32 1.62
CA LEU A 343 -23.65 -8.41 1.07
C LEU A 343 -23.85 -8.56 -0.44
N ARG A 344 -25.08 -8.38 -0.93
CA ARG A 344 -25.38 -8.42 -2.37
C ARG A 344 -24.63 -7.32 -3.13
N LYS A 345 -24.53 -6.11 -2.56
CA LYS A 345 -23.73 -5.00 -3.11
C LYS A 345 -22.25 -5.39 -3.24
N VAL A 346 -21.69 -6.04 -2.20
CA VAL A 346 -20.32 -6.56 -2.27
C VAL A 346 -20.19 -7.64 -3.34
N VAL A 347 -21.12 -8.59 -3.43
CA VAL A 347 -21.08 -9.65 -4.46
C VAL A 347 -21.09 -9.07 -5.87
N ASN A 348 -21.95 -8.09 -6.15
CA ASN A 348 -21.97 -7.41 -7.45
C ASN A 348 -20.63 -6.73 -7.75
N THR A 349 -20.01 -6.11 -6.73
CA THR A 349 -18.67 -5.51 -6.84
C THR A 349 -17.60 -6.55 -7.16
N LEU A 350 -17.61 -7.70 -6.48
CA LEU A 350 -16.65 -8.78 -6.71
C LEU A 350 -16.76 -9.42 -8.10
N LYS A 351 -17.95 -9.35 -8.73
CA LYS A 351 -18.16 -9.78 -10.12
C LYS A 351 -17.63 -8.76 -11.14
N THR A 352 -17.65 -7.47 -10.79
CA THR A 352 -17.32 -6.37 -11.72
C THR A 352 -15.87 -5.93 -11.59
N TYR A 353 -15.43 -5.60 -10.37
CA TYR A 353 -14.11 -5.05 -10.06
C TYR A 353 -13.20 -6.04 -9.34
N GLY A 354 -13.78 -6.99 -8.60
CA GLY A 354 -13.01 -7.94 -7.78
C GLY A 354 -12.45 -7.32 -6.51
N ALA A 355 -11.49 -8.04 -5.92
CA ALA A 355 -10.76 -7.60 -4.75
C ALA A 355 -9.28 -8.00 -4.83
N TYR A 356 -8.39 -7.06 -4.52
CA TYR A 356 -6.97 -7.31 -4.44
C TYR A 356 -6.59 -7.87 -3.07
N VAL A 357 -5.77 -8.92 -3.06
CA VAL A 357 -5.10 -9.41 -1.85
C VAL A 357 -4.02 -8.41 -1.46
N VAL A 358 -4.19 -7.70 -0.35
CA VAL A 358 -3.31 -6.60 0.06
C VAL A 358 -2.55 -6.86 1.35
N ASP A 359 -2.92 -7.91 2.07
CA ASP A 359 -2.44 -8.20 3.41
C ASP A 359 -2.65 -9.66 3.79
N ARG A 360 -2.04 -10.09 4.90
CA ARG A 360 -2.30 -11.37 5.53
C ARG A 360 -3.09 -11.18 6.84
N ASN A 361 -3.95 -12.14 7.16
CA ASN A 361 -4.61 -12.22 8.47
C ASN A 361 -4.36 -13.57 9.15
N VAL A 362 -4.93 -13.74 10.35
CA VAL A 362 -4.86 -15.01 11.10
C VAL A 362 -6.25 -15.62 11.19
N GLY A 363 -6.40 -16.83 10.62
CA GLY A 363 -7.56 -17.69 10.85
C GLY A 363 -8.79 -17.38 10.01
N THR A 364 -8.87 -16.23 9.33
CA THR A 364 -10.04 -15.82 8.54
C THR A 364 -9.79 -16.06 7.04
N PRO A 365 -10.57 -16.93 6.35
CA PRO A 365 -10.32 -17.28 4.95
C PRO A 365 -10.10 -16.07 4.03
N PHE A 366 -10.99 -15.09 4.11
CA PHE A 366 -10.78 -13.74 3.61
C PHE A 366 -11.37 -12.71 4.57
N TYR A 367 -10.78 -11.51 4.61
CA TYR A 367 -11.35 -10.33 5.24
C TYR A 367 -11.38 -9.18 4.23
N ILE A 368 -12.56 -8.65 3.89
CA ILE A 368 -12.68 -7.43 3.07
C ILE A 368 -12.86 -6.23 4.00
N TYR A 369 -12.04 -5.20 3.79
CA TYR A 369 -11.95 -4.07 4.70
C TYR A 369 -13.03 -3.00 4.43
N VAL A 370 -13.69 -2.56 5.50
CA VAL A 370 -14.65 -1.45 5.51
C VAL A 370 -14.16 -0.37 6.46
N GLU A 371 -14.35 0.88 6.07
CA GLU A 371 -13.92 2.04 6.84
C GLU A 371 -14.48 2.04 8.28
N ASN A 372 -13.61 2.26 9.27
CA ASN A 372 -14.01 2.36 10.68
C ASN A 372 -14.95 3.55 10.91
N GLY A 373 -15.91 3.41 11.82
CA GLY A 373 -16.92 4.44 12.09
C GLY A 373 -18.00 4.58 11.01
N SER A 374 -18.05 3.65 10.04
CA SER A 374 -19.08 3.61 8.99
C SER A 374 -20.43 3.04 9.45
N GLY A 375 -20.44 2.24 10.52
CA GLY A 375 -21.62 1.53 10.99
C GLY A 375 -21.97 0.26 10.20
N PHE A 376 -21.12 -0.14 9.23
CA PHE A 376 -21.31 -1.36 8.45
C PHE A 376 -21.28 -2.61 9.33
N ASN A 377 -22.33 -3.43 9.28
CA ASN A 377 -22.38 -4.68 10.03
C ASN A 377 -23.34 -5.71 9.38
N LEU A 378 -22.78 -6.73 8.73
CA LEU A 378 -23.54 -7.84 8.15
C LEU A 378 -24.24 -8.74 9.19
N HIS A 379 -23.79 -8.68 10.45
CA HIS A 379 -24.28 -9.44 11.59
C HIS A 379 -24.95 -8.50 12.61
N LYS A 380 -25.70 -7.51 12.12
CA LYS A 380 -26.45 -6.58 12.97
C LYS A 380 -27.45 -7.36 13.84
N GLY A 381 -27.37 -7.16 15.16
CA GLY A 381 -28.18 -7.91 16.13
C GLY A 381 -27.58 -9.25 16.56
N GLY A 382 -26.35 -9.56 16.17
CA GLY A 382 -25.65 -10.80 16.52
C GLY A 382 -25.35 -11.68 15.31
N TRP A 383 -24.75 -12.83 15.54
CA TRP A 383 -24.37 -13.76 14.48
C TRP A 383 -25.57 -14.12 13.58
N ASN A 384 -25.35 -14.06 12.27
CA ASN A 384 -26.34 -14.41 11.26
C ASN A 384 -25.80 -15.57 10.43
N SER A 385 -26.31 -16.79 10.69
CA SER A 385 -25.87 -18.01 10.02
C SER A 385 -26.12 -18.00 8.51
N ALA A 386 -27.17 -17.34 8.03
CA ALA A 386 -27.44 -17.23 6.59
C ALA A 386 -26.34 -16.41 5.89
N VAL A 387 -25.97 -15.25 6.46
CA VAL A 387 -24.85 -14.44 5.98
C VAL A 387 -23.53 -15.21 6.06
N GLY A 388 -23.28 -15.91 7.18
CA GLY A 388 -22.09 -16.76 7.32
C GLY A 388 -22.00 -17.83 6.22
N ASN A 389 -23.11 -18.50 5.91
CA ASN A 389 -23.18 -19.49 4.83
C ASN A 389 -22.96 -18.87 3.45
N ASP A 390 -23.52 -17.69 3.19
CA ASP A 390 -23.32 -16.99 1.92
C ASP A 390 -21.86 -16.53 1.76
N LEU A 391 -21.21 -16.07 2.82
CA LEU A 391 -19.78 -15.76 2.84
C LEU A 391 -18.93 -16.99 2.50
N GLN A 392 -19.31 -18.18 2.98
CA GLN A 392 -18.62 -19.43 2.61
C GLN A 392 -18.81 -19.81 1.13
N LYS A 393 -19.99 -19.54 0.55
CA LYS A 393 -20.23 -19.73 -0.90
C LYS A 393 -19.37 -18.76 -1.71
N ILE A 394 -19.27 -17.50 -1.28
CA ILE A 394 -18.40 -16.48 -1.91
C ILE A 394 -16.94 -16.94 -1.85
N ARG A 395 -16.45 -17.36 -0.67
CA ARG A 395 -15.09 -17.93 -0.51
C ARG A 395 -14.85 -19.07 -1.49
N ALA A 396 -15.78 -20.02 -1.58
CA ALA A 396 -15.67 -21.18 -2.45
C ALA A 396 -15.63 -20.80 -3.94
N ALA A 397 -16.23 -19.67 -4.32
CA ALA A 397 -16.37 -19.26 -5.72
C ALA A 397 -15.32 -18.26 -6.20
N LEU A 398 -14.69 -17.50 -5.30
CA LEU A 398 -13.64 -16.55 -5.67
C LEU A 398 -12.48 -17.27 -6.35
N ARG A 399 -12.02 -16.71 -7.47
CA ARG A 399 -10.87 -17.19 -8.25
C ARG A 399 -9.95 -16.03 -8.60
N GLN A 400 -8.66 -16.31 -8.69
CA GLN A 400 -7.69 -15.34 -9.18
C GLN A 400 -7.93 -15.06 -10.66
N VAL A 401 -7.88 -13.79 -11.05
CA VAL A 401 -7.76 -13.37 -12.44
C VAL A 401 -6.33 -13.68 -12.88
N ILE A 402 -6.17 -14.69 -13.73
CA ILE A 402 -4.86 -15.08 -14.28
C ILE A 402 -4.54 -14.34 -15.58
N TYR A 403 -5.58 -13.84 -16.25
CA TYR A 403 -5.45 -13.04 -17.46
C TYR A 403 -6.68 -12.13 -17.63
N ALA A 404 -6.45 -10.95 -18.17
CA ALA A 404 -7.49 -10.03 -18.63
C ALA A 404 -7.07 -9.48 -19.99
N LYS A 405 -7.97 -9.53 -20.98
CA LYS A 405 -7.67 -9.04 -22.33
C LYS A 405 -7.60 -7.51 -22.36
N ASP A 406 -8.57 -6.86 -21.74
CA ASP A 406 -8.73 -5.41 -21.76
C ASP A 406 -9.07 -4.89 -20.37
N TRP A 407 -8.92 -3.60 -20.16
CA TRP A 407 -9.34 -2.89 -18.95
C TRP A 407 -10.12 -1.65 -19.33
N VAL A 408 -11.14 -1.32 -18.53
CA VAL A 408 -11.94 -0.12 -18.71
C VAL A 408 -12.06 0.65 -17.41
N ASN A 409 -12.01 1.98 -17.48
CA ASN A 409 -12.25 2.83 -16.33
C ASN A 409 -13.73 2.89 -15.94
N ALA A 410 -14.04 3.59 -14.85
CA ALA A 410 -15.39 3.77 -14.37
C ALA A 410 -16.33 4.48 -15.38
N LEU A 411 -15.79 5.21 -16.35
CA LEU A 411 -16.53 5.83 -17.46
C LEU A 411 -16.68 4.90 -18.67
N GLY A 412 -16.23 3.64 -18.57
CA GLY A 412 -16.30 2.65 -19.64
C GLY A 412 -15.25 2.82 -20.73
N GLN A 413 -14.29 3.73 -20.57
CA GLN A 413 -13.26 3.99 -21.57
C GLN A 413 -12.11 2.97 -21.42
N PRO A 414 -11.53 2.47 -22.53
CA PRO A 414 -10.37 1.59 -22.48
C PRO A 414 -9.16 2.25 -21.79
N VAL A 415 -8.43 1.47 -20.99
CA VAL A 415 -7.22 1.91 -20.31
C VAL A 415 -6.09 0.92 -20.55
N ALA A 416 -4.90 1.43 -20.89
CA ALA A 416 -3.68 0.66 -20.82
C ALA A 416 -3.27 0.47 -19.34
N ALA A 417 -3.90 -0.50 -18.66
CA ALA A 417 -3.67 -0.77 -17.23
C ALA A 417 -2.20 -1.13 -16.91
N LEU A 418 -1.46 -1.56 -17.93
CA LEU A 418 -0.04 -1.90 -17.90
C LEU A 418 0.83 -0.87 -18.65
N ALA A 419 0.40 0.40 -18.71
CA ALA A 419 1.24 1.45 -19.27
C ALA A 419 2.66 1.36 -18.71
N PRO A 420 3.71 1.58 -19.54
CA PRO A 420 5.09 1.39 -19.10
C PRO A 420 5.41 2.17 -17.83
N LEU A 421 5.70 1.44 -16.76
CA LEU A 421 6.05 2.03 -15.47
C LEU A 421 7.53 2.38 -15.43
N ASN A 422 7.88 3.37 -14.62
CA ASN A 422 9.27 3.75 -14.45
C ASN A 422 10.03 2.63 -13.72
N ALA A 423 11.00 2.05 -14.42
CA ALA A 423 11.84 0.96 -13.98
C ALA A 423 13.16 1.43 -13.34
N THR A 424 13.39 2.74 -13.19
CA THR A 424 14.59 3.26 -12.54
C THR A 424 14.30 4.06 -11.28
N SER A 425 15.23 3.97 -10.32
CA SER A 425 15.15 4.58 -8.99
C SER A 425 16.25 5.63 -8.80
N MET A 426 15.91 6.75 -8.18
CA MET A 426 16.84 7.87 -7.89
C MET A 426 17.37 7.88 -6.44
N ARG A 427 17.10 6.83 -5.64
CA ARG A 427 17.39 6.78 -4.18
C ARG A 427 18.88 6.81 -3.80
N GLY A 428 19.76 6.32 -4.68
CA GLY A 428 21.18 6.15 -4.39
C GLY A 428 21.54 4.73 -3.91
N PRO A 429 22.67 4.53 -3.19
CA PRO A 429 23.55 5.55 -2.63
C PRO A 429 24.32 6.33 -3.71
N TRP A 430 24.43 7.64 -3.52
CA TRP A 430 25.14 8.52 -4.46
C TRP A 430 26.57 8.78 -4.00
N LYS A 431 27.53 8.58 -4.90
CA LYS A 431 28.95 8.84 -4.67
C LYS A 431 29.44 9.96 -5.59
N PRO A 432 30.06 11.02 -5.05
CA PRO A 432 30.66 12.04 -5.90
C PRO A 432 31.86 11.43 -6.64
N MET A 433 32.03 11.78 -7.92
CA MET A 433 33.12 11.23 -8.76
C MET A 433 34.48 11.84 -8.45
N VAL A 434 34.51 12.93 -7.69
CA VAL A 434 35.73 13.61 -7.24
C VAL A 434 35.69 13.82 -5.74
N LYS A 435 36.86 13.78 -5.10
CA LYS A 435 36.99 14.05 -3.66
C LYS A 435 36.49 15.47 -3.35
N GLY A 436 35.61 15.60 -2.36
CA GLY A 436 34.98 16.88 -2.01
C GLY A 436 33.88 17.35 -2.97
N GLY A 437 33.45 16.49 -3.91
CA GLY A 437 32.33 16.81 -4.80
C GLY A 437 30.98 16.86 -4.07
N ALA A 438 30.03 17.59 -4.64
CA ALA A 438 28.67 17.67 -4.11
C ALA A 438 27.97 16.31 -4.20
N VAL A 439 27.21 15.96 -3.15
CA VAL A 439 26.39 14.74 -3.11
C VAL A 439 24.92 15.13 -3.29
N PRO A 440 24.22 14.57 -4.30
CA PRO A 440 22.81 14.83 -4.47
C PRO A 440 21.98 14.21 -3.34
N VAL A 441 20.90 14.89 -2.97
CA VAL A 441 19.93 14.42 -1.98
C VAL A 441 18.68 13.93 -2.69
N TYR A 442 18.26 12.71 -2.39
CA TYR A 442 17.01 12.14 -2.90
C TYR A 442 15.80 12.85 -2.29
N ASP A 443 14.87 13.24 -3.15
CA ASP A 443 13.56 13.80 -2.81
C ASP A 443 12.51 12.76 -3.20
N SER A 444 11.98 12.02 -2.21
CA SER A 444 10.99 10.98 -2.48
C SER A 444 9.73 11.58 -3.10
N ARG A 445 9.28 12.77 -2.68
CA ARG A 445 8.05 13.40 -3.23
C ARG A 445 8.14 13.66 -4.73
N LYS A 446 9.34 13.95 -5.23
CA LYS A 446 9.59 14.18 -6.65
C LYS A 446 10.19 12.97 -7.37
N GLN A 447 10.50 11.90 -6.64
CA GLN A 447 11.16 10.69 -7.15
C GLN A 447 12.40 11.05 -7.99
N GLY A 448 13.21 11.96 -7.44
CA GLY A 448 14.35 12.58 -8.11
C GLY A 448 15.39 13.03 -7.09
N VAL A 449 16.47 13.63 -7.57
CA VAL A 449 17.52 14.16 -6.70
C VAL A 449 17.65 15.67 -6.83
N THR A 450 18.18 16.29 -5.79
CA THR A 450 18.55 17.71 -5.81
C THR A 450 20.00 17.91 -5.44
N PHE A 451 20.64 18.85 -6.13
CA PHE A 451 21.87 19.50 -5.68
C PHE A 451 21.52 20.87 -5.13
N GLY A 452 22.23 21.29 -4.09
CA GLY A 452 22.24 22.70 -3.67
C GLY A 452 22.81 23.61 -4.77
N LYS A 453 22.98 24.89 -4.45
CA LYS A 453 23.72 25.82 -5.30
C LYS A 453 25.17 25.36 -5.44
N THR A 454 25.66 25.34 -6.67
CA THR A 454 27.02 24.87 -7.02
C THR A 454 27.75 25.94 -7.82
N ASP A 455 29.06 26.04 -7.64
CA ASP A 455 29.96 26.97 -8.34
C ASP A 455 30.46 26.42 -9.68
N LYS A 456 30.37 25.11 -9.86
CA LYS A 456 30.69 24.36 -11.08
C LYS A 456 29.85 23.09 -11.14
N ALA A 457 29.91 22.38 -12.26
CA ALA A 457 29.21 21.12 -12.42
C ALA A 457 29.87 20.02 -11.56
N TYR A 458 29.09 19.35 -10.73
CA TYR A 458 29.51 18.18 -9.96
C TYR A 458 28.86 16.92 -10.50
N TRP A 459 29.64 15.85 -10.55
CA TRP A 459 29.21 14.54 -11.00
C TRP A 459 29.06 13.60 -9.81
N ALA A 460 27.96 12.84 -9.80
CA ALA A 460 27.74 11.77 -8.83
C ALA A 460 27.13 10.54 -9.50
N GLU A 461 27.52 9.36 -9.02
CA GLU A 461 27.02 8.08 -9.53
C GLU A 461 26.46 7.21 -8.41
N SER A 462 25.39 6.48 -8.74
CA SER A 462 24.94 5.30 -8.02
C SER A 462 25.32 4.07 -8.84
N ALA A 463 26.52 3.55 -8.58
CA ALA A 463 26.99 2.28 -9.11
C ALA A 463 26.50 1.13 -8.21
N SER A 464 25.18 0.97 -8.15
CA SER A 464 24.54 -0.10 -7.42
C SER A 464 23.41 -0.70 -8.24
N ASP A 465 23.08 -1.95 -7.93
CA ASP A 465 21.87 -2.60 -8.40
C ASP A 465 20.61 -1.81 -8.03
N ARG A 466 20.66 -0.86 -7.08
CA ARG A 466 19.53 -0.05 -6.61
C ARG A 466 19.00 0.99 -7.61
N SER A 467 19.74 1.28 -8.68
CA SER A 467 19.20 2.08 -9.79
C SER A 467 18.10 1.33 -10.54
N ILE A 468 18.07 -0.01 -10.42
CA ILE A 468 16.98 -0.87 -10.84
C ILE A 468 16.32 -1.48 -9.59
N PRO A 469 15.01 -1.31 -9.42
CA PRO A 469 14.35 -1.61 -8.16
C PRO A 469 14.29 -3.11 -7.85
N ARG A 470 14.14 -3.41 -6.56
CA ARG A 470 14.02 -4.79 -6.06
C ARG A 470 12.71 -5.47 -6.47
N VAL A 471 11.70 -4.69 -6.86
CA VAL A 471 10.39 -5.17 -7.32
C VAL A 471 10.57 -6.08 -8.53
N SER A 472 10.30 -7.37 -8.36
CA SER A 472 10.63 -8.44 -9.32
C SER A 472 10.03 -8.19 -10.70
N TRP A 473 8.75 -7.86 -10.77
CA TRP A 473 8.02 -7.62 -12.02
C TRP A 473 8.34 -6.28 -12.68
N ALA A 474 8.99 -5.34 -11.97
CA ALA A 474 9.34 -4.02 -12.50
C ALA A 474 10.75 -3.98 -13.14
N LYS A 475 11.49 -5.10 -13.11
CA LYS A 475 12.83 -5.17 -13.67
C LYS A 475 12.78 -5.14 -15.21
N PRO A 476 13.70 -4.41 -15.86
CA PRO A 476 13.80 -4.43 -17.31
C PRO A 476 13.99 -5.84 -17.88
N VAL A 477 13.30 -6.14 -18.98
CA VAL A 477 13.34 -7.42 -19.67
C VAL A 477 14.39 -7.38 -20.77
N LYS A 478 15.27 -8.39 -20.79
CA LYS A 478 16.33 -8.52 -21.79
C LYS A 478 15.80 -8.47 -23.22
N GLY A 479 16.46 -7.70 -24.07
CA GLY A 479 16.14 -7.55 -25.48
C GLY A 479 14.93 -6.66 -25.79
N ARG A 480 14.16 -6.20 -24.78
CA ARG A 480 13.07 -5.24 -24.98
C ARG A 480 13.63 -3.83 -25.18
N LEU A 481 12.89 -3.01 -25.93
CA LEU A 481 13.23 -1.62 -26.19
C LEU A 481 12.81 -0.75 -25.00
N TYR A 482 13.74 0.06 -24.49
CA TYR A 482 13.48 1.03 -23.44
C TYR A 482 13.84 2.44 -23.90
N GLU A 483 13.18 3.42 -23.29
CA GLU A 483 13.50 4.83 -23.36
C GLU A 483 13.94 5.32 -21.99
N PHE A 484 15.12 5.95 -21.92
CA PHE A 484 15.55 6.71 -20.76
C PHE A 484 15.33 8.20 -21.02
N LYS A 485 14.49 8.84 -20.21
CA LYS A 485 14.11 10.26 -20.29
C LYS A 485 14.56 11.01 -19.06
N VAL A 486 15.03 12.25 -19.24
CA VAL A 486 15.44 13.12 -18.14
C VAL A 486 14.49 14.30 -17.99
N LYS A 487 14.12 14.59 -16.74
CA LYS A 487 13.52 15.86 -16.33
C LYS A 487 14.47 16.55 -15.37
N ALA A 488 14.88 17.77 -15.69
CA ALA A 488 15.87 18.49 -14.89
C ALA A 488 15.62 20.01 -14.88
N THR A 489 16.27 20.71 -13.94
CA THR A 489 16.26 22.18 -13.90
C THR A 489 17.68 22.72 -13.92
N ASN A 490 17.84 23.98 -14.32
CA ASN A 490 19.08 24.76 -14.15
C ASN A 490 20.34 24.07 -14.72
N GLY A 491 20.21 23.36 -15.84
CA GLY A 491 21.32 22.69 -16.51
C GLY A 491 21.70 21.30 -15.94
N GLY A 492 20.90 20.76 -15.02
CA GLY A 492 21.06 19.39 -14.53
C GLY A 492 20.95 18.35 -15.64
N ARG A 493 21.68 17.24 -15.48
CA ARG A 493 21.71 16.14 -16.46
C ARG A 493 21.71 14.78 -15.76
N ALA A 494 21.25 13.74 -16.45
CA ALA A 494 21.42 12.36 -16.00
C ALA A 494 21.84 11.43 -17.14
N TYR A 495 22.45 10.31 -16.78
CA TYR A 495 22.82 9.26 -17.72
C TYR A 495 22.69 7.89 -17.08
N LEU A 496 22.40 6.89 -17.90
CA LEU A 496 22.36 5.50 -17.52
C LEU A 496 23.41 4.74 -18.33
N ARG A 497 24.19 3.91 -17.64
CA ARG A 497 25.15 2.98 -18.24
C ARG A 497 24.85 1.58 -17.76
N PHE A 498 25.29 0.59 -18.53
CA PHE A 498 25.21 -0.80 -18.12
C PHE A 498 26.50 -1.53 -18.43
N TRP A 499 27.05 -2.19 -17.43
CA TRP A 499 28.27 -2.98 -17.55
C TRP A 499 27.92 -4.46 -17.44
N GLY A 500 28.31 -5.26 -18.43
CA GLY A 500 28.04 -6.69 -18.48
C GLY A 500 29.11 -7.40 -19.30
N ASN A 501 29.39 -8.68 -18.98
CA ASN A 501 30.42 -9.46 -19.68
C ASN A 501 31.79 -8.76 -19.82
N GLY A 502 32.21 -8.03 -18.78
CA GLY A 502 33.50 -7.33 -18.77
C GLY A 502 33.57 -6.02 -19.58
N ALA A 503 32.49 -5.56 -20.21
CA ALA A 503 32.46 -4.34 -21.01
C ALA A 503 31.19 -3.49 -20.81
N GLU A 504 31.26 -2.20 -21.14
CA GLU A 504 30.09 -1.31 -21.22
C GLU A 504 29.20 -1.75 -22.39
N GLN A 505 27.95 -2.12 -22.10
CA GLN A 505 26.97 -2.59 -23.07
C GLN A 505 26.19 -1.43 -23.71
N PHE A 506 25.95 -0.37 -22.93
CA PHE A 506 25.41 0.89 -23.43
C PHE A 506 25.75 2.04 -22.48
N ASN A 507 25.66 3.25 -23.01
CA ASN A 507 25.76 4.52 -22.29
C ASN A 507 24.84 5.54 -22.95
N THR A 508 23.86 6.07 -22.21
CA THR A 508 22.87 6.99 -22.76
C THR A 508 23.39 8.40 -23.00
N ARG A 509 24.69 8.67 -22.75
CA ARG A 509 25.30 10.00 -22.56
C ARG A 509 24.58 10.85 -21.49
N ALA A 510 25.18 11.97 -21.09
CA ALA A 510 24.55 12.92 -20.17
C ALA A 510 23.43 13.67 -20.87
N LEU A 511 22.18 13.29 -20.60
CA LEU A 511 20.96 13.85 -21.15
C LEU A 511 20.50 15.05 -20.32
N GLY A 512 20.13 16.14 -21.00
CA GLY A 512 19.53 17.34 -20.40
C GLY A 512 18.03 17.23 -20.16
N ASP A 513 17.41 18.31 -19.69
CA ASP A 513 15.96 18.37 -19.48
C ASP A 513 15.19 18.10 -20.79
N GLY A 514 14.21 17.20 -20.74
CA GLY A 514 13.39 16.79 -21.88
C GLY A 514 14.08 15.83 -22.85
N GLU A 515 15.38 15.62 -22.75
CA GLU A 515 16.12 14.72 -23.64
C GLU A 515 15.81 13.24 -23.34
N THR A 516 15.87 12.42 -24.39
CA THR A 516 15.65 10.98 -24.33
C THR A 516 16.75 10.20 -25.04
N TYR A 517 16.90 8.93 -24.67
CA TYR A 517 17.75 7.96 -25.35
C TYR A 517 17.06 6.60 -25.38
N ARG A 518 16.99 5.96 -26.55
CA ARG A 518 16.39 4.63 -26.73
C ARG A 518 17.43 3.56 -26.93
N PHE A 519 17.24 2.41 -26.30
CA PHE A 519 18.15 1.28 -26.39
C PHE A 519 17.43 -0.03 -26.08
N ASN A 520 17.93 -1.14 -26.64
CA ASN A 520 17.48 -2.45 -26.21
C ASN A 520 18.18 -2.83 -24.90
N TRP A 521 17.43 -3.34 -23.92
CA TRP A 521 18.03 -3.80 -22.67
C TRP A 521 19.02 -4.94 -22.98
N PRO A 522 20.25 -4.91 -22.45
CA PRO A 522 21.27 -5.90 -22.79
C PRO A 522 20.83 -7.34 -22.54
N MET A 523 21.25 -8.25 -23.43
CA MET A 523 20.98 -9.70 -23.32
C MET A 523 21.83 -10.39 -22.24
N VAL A 524 22.86 -9.71 -21.75
CA VAL A 524 23.79 -10.21 -20.73
C VAL A 524 23.36 -9.81 -19.33
N ASN A 525 23.82 -10.56 -18.32
CA ASN A 525 23.72 -10.10 -16.94
C ASN A 525 24.76 -9.00 -16.69
N GLY A 526 24.42 -8.06 -15.82
CA GLY A 526 25.27 -6.91 -15.56
C GLY A 526 24.71 -5.98 -14.50
N VAL A 527 25.36 -4.84 -14.34
CA VAL A 527 25.02 -3.82 -13.35
C VAL A 527 24.74 -2.49 -14.07
N SER A 528 23.65 -1.85 -13.70
CA SER A 528 23.34 -0.49 -14.13
C SER A 528 24.07 0.53 -13.26
N ILE A 529 24.59 1.57 -13.89
CA ILE A 529 25.19 2.72 -13.23
C ILE A 529 24.39 3.94 -13.65
N LEU A 530 23.70 4.53 -12.69
CA LEU A 530 22.97 5.78 -12.89
C LEU A 530 23.85 6.93 -12.41
N GLY A 531 24.05 7.93 -13.28
CA GLY A 531 24.82 9.11 -12.95
C GLY A 531 24.02 10.39 -13.15
N VAL A 532 24.39 11.42 -12.39
CA VAL A 532 23.79 12.75 -12.43
C VAL A 532 24.87 13.82 -12.43
N VAL A 533 24.56 14.93 -13.09
CA VAL A 533 25.44 16.11 -13.18
C VAL A 533 24.65 17.32 -12.72
N SER A 534 25.17 18.04 -11.73
CA SER A 534 24.56 19.29 -11.27
C SER A 534 24.66 20.38 -12.34
N GLY A 535 23.73 21.32 -12.31
CA GLY A 535 23.90 22.62 -12.93
C GLY A 535 24.99 23.46 -12.27
N VAL A 536 25.05 24.73 -12.67
CA VAL A 536 25.93 25.76 -12.08
C VAL A 536 25.08 26.96 -11.70
N GLY A 537 25.38 27.58 -10.56
CA GLY A 537 24.77 28.84 -10.12
C GLY A 537 23.56 28.66 -9.21
N ASP A 538 22.60 27.80 -9.58
CA ASP A 538 21.36 27.61 -8.83
C ASP A 538 21.09 26.15 -8.43
N LYS A 539 20.14 25.96 -7.50
CA LYS A 539 19.68 24.64 -7.06
C LYS A 539 19.23 23.82 -8.27
N THR A 540 19.71 22.59 -8.39
CA THR A 540 19.40 21.71 -9.52
C THR A 540 18.49 20.58 -9.05
N PHE A 541 17.43 20.28 -9.81
CA PHE A 541 16.63 19.06 -9.67
C PHE A 541 16.85 18.16 -10.88
N ILE A 542 16.90 16.83 -10.66
CA ILE A 542 17.12 15.83 -11.72
C ILE A 542 16.29 14.59 -11.43
N GLN A 543 15.58 14.10 -12.43
CA GLN A 543 14.85 12.83 -12.41
C GLN A 543 15.13 12.07 -13.71
N GLY A 544 15.55 10.81 -13.56
CA GLY A 544 15.63 9.85 -14.65
C GLY A 544 14.40 8.94 -14.66
N MET A 545 13.89 8.66 -15.85
CA MET A 545 12.76 7.75 -16.06
C MET A 545 13.14 6.72 -17.11
N LEU A 546 13.06 5.44 -16.77
CA LEU A 546 13.31 4.33 -17.68
C LEU A 546 11.98 3.60 -17.93
N THR A 547 11.46 3.66 -19.15
CA THR A 547 10.17 3.06 -19.50
C THR A 547 10.31 2.15 -20.70
N GLU A 548 9.65 0.99 -20.67
CA GLU A 548 9.56 0.11 -21.84
C GLU A 548 8.80 0.83 -22.96
N VAL A 549 9.27 0.72 -24.20
CA VAL A 549 8.57 1.25 -25.37
C VAL A 549 7.67 0.13 -25.88
N ALA A 550 6.36 0.34 -25.84
CA ALA A 550 5.39 -0.61 -26.39
C ALA A 550 5.71 -0.87 -27.87
N GLN A 551 5.78 -2.16 -28.24
CA GLN A 551 6.05 -2.60 -29.60
C GLN A 551 4.79 -2.63 -30.46
#